data_AF-A0A7V5N1G3-F1
#
_entry.id   AF-A0A7V5N1G3-F1
#
_cell.length_a   1.000
_cell.length_b   1.000
_cell.length_c   1.000
_cell.angle_alpha   90.00
_cell.angle_beta   90.00
_cell.angle_gamma   90.00
#
_symmetry.space_group_name_H-M   'P 1'
#
loop_
_entity.id
_entity.type
_entity.pdbx_description
1 polymer ?
#
loop_
_entity_poly.entity_id
_entity_poly.type
_entity_poly.pdbx_seq_one_letter_code
_entity_poly.pdbx_strand_id
1 'polypeptide(L)' 'MGKGPWLAIGVVRRPHGVRGKISVAPLAEVPGAFLSLEEVLLGEAPHQARTYRVIR' A
#
# COMPACT_ATOMS: atom_id res chain seq x y z
N MET A 1 4.87 16.34 -7.47
CA MET A 1 3.99 15.64 -6.49
C MET A 1 3.31 16.70 -5.63
N GLY A 2 1.98 16.77 -5.67
CA GLY A 2 1.21 17.75 -4.89
C GLY A 2 1.29 17.47 -3.38
N LYS A 3 1.37 18.53 -2.57
CA LYS A 3 1.44 18.49 -1.10
C LYS A 3 0.06 18.26 -0.47
N GLY A 4 -0.64 17.20 -0.85
CA GLY A 4 -1.85 16.76 -0.16
C GLY A 4 -1.52 15.96 1.10
N PRO A 5 -2.39 15.92 2.11
CA PRO A 5 -2.22 15.03 3.25
C PRO A 5 -2.33 13.56 2.78
N TRP A 6 -1.36 12.75 3.16
CA TRP A 6 -1.35 11.31 2.88
C TRP A 6 -2.02 10.55 4.02
N LEU A 7 -2.83 9.55 3.69
CA LEU A 7 -3.49 8.68 4.66
C LEU A 7 -2.88 7.27 4.62
N ALA A 8 -2.55 6.72 5.78
CA ALA A 8 -2.12 5.34 5.90
C ALA A 8 -3.31 4.39 5.68
N ILE A 9 -3.23 3.52 4.69
CA ILE A 9 -4.30 2.60 4.30
C ILE A 9 -4.03 1.13 4.69
N GLY A 10 -2.79 0.80 5.04
CA GLY A 10 -2.39 -0.56 5.36
C GLY A 10 -0.96 -0.66 5.85
N VAL A 11 -0.63 -1.78 6.48
CA VAL A 11 0.71 -2.11 7.00
C VAL A 11 1.22 -3.37 6.32
N VAL A 12 2.40 -3.29 5.70
CA VAL A 12 3.09 -4.47 5.17
C VAL A 12 3.57 -5.31 6.34
N ARG A 13 3.18 -6.59 6.38
CA ARG A 13 3.55 -7.50 7.45
C ARG A 13 4.76 -8.34 7.09
N ARG A 14 4.65 -9.09 6.00
CA ARG A 14 5.64 -10.10 5.59
C ARG A 14 5.61 -10.28 4.08
N PRO A 15 6.70 -10.77 3.45
CA PRO A 15 6.62 -11.36 2.12
C PRO A 15 5.56 -12.46 2.07
N HIS A 16 4.90 -12.61 0.93
CA HIS A 16 3.86 -13.60 0.68
C HIS A 16 4.22 -14.47 -0.53
N GLY A 17 4.53 -15.75 -0.27
CA GLY A 17 4.91 -16.71 -1.31
C GLY A 17 6.24 -16.38 -1.98
N VAL A 18 6.49 -17.03 -3.13
CA VAL A 18 7.79 -16.98 -3.84
C VAL A 18 7.79 -16.03 -5.05
N ARG A 19 6.66 -15.39 -5.35
CA ARG A 19 6.47 -14.53 -6.54
C ARG A 19 6.59 -13.04 -6.23
N GLY A 20 7.26 -12.69 -5.13
CA GLY A 20 7.43 -11.29 -4.71
C GLY A 20 6.14 -10.59 -4.27
N LYS A 21 5.08 -11.33 -3.94
CA LYS A 21 3.88 -10.73 -3.34
C LYS A 21 4.17 -10.36 -1.88
N ILE A 22 3.41 -9.43 -1.34
CA ILE A 22 3.49 -9.01 0.07
C ILE A 22 2.13 -9.15 0.73
N SER A 23 2.13 -9.48 2.02
CA SER A 23 0.93 -9.49 2.83
C SER A 23 0.75 -8.10 3.44
N VAL A 24 -0.39 -7.48 3.16
CA VAL A 24 -0.78 -6.18 3.70
C VAL A 24 -1.96 -6.38 4.65
N ALA A 25 -1.84 -5.87 5.87
CA ALA A 25 -2.96 -5.73 6.78
C ALA A 25 -3.64 -4.38 6.53
N PRO A 26 -4.89 -4.33 6.03
CA PRO A 26 -5.58 -3.06 5.79
C PRO A 26 -5.84 -2.34 7.12
N LEU A 27 -5.72 -1.01 7.10
CA LEU A 27 -6.13 -0.14 8.22
C LEU A 27 -7.52 0.46 8.00
N ALA A 28 -8.04 0.43 6.77
CA ALA A 28 -9.40 0.81 6.45
C ALA A 28 -10.37 -0.38 6.70
N GLU A 29 -11.60 -0.08 7.14
CA GLU A 29 -12.61 -1.06 7.56
C GLU A 29 -12.97 -2.10 6.50
N VAL A 30 -12.76 -1.83 5.21
CA VAL A 30 -13.15 -2.74 4.13
C VAL A 30 -11.91 -3.14 3.30
N PRO A 31 -11.47 -4.41 3.36
CA PRO A 31 -10.35 -4.91 2.54
C PRO A 31 -10.51 -4.64 1.04
N GLY A 32 -11.75 -4.59 0.55
CA GLY A 32 -12.07 -4.28 -0.84
C GLY A 32 -11.60 -2.90 -1.31
N ALA A 33 -11.54 -1.91 -0.41
CA ALA A 33 -11.08 -0.56 -0.74
C ALA A 33 -9.58 -0.51 -1.06
N PHE A 34 -8.78 -1.43 -0.50
CA PHE A 34 -7.36 -1.54 -0.83
C PHE A 34 -7.15 -2.15 -2.23
N LEU A 35 -7.99 -3.12 -2.62
CA LEU A 35 -7.91 -3.80 -3.91
C LEU A 35 -8.47 -2.96 -5.08
N SER A 36 -9.28 -1.94 -4.79
CA SER A 36 -9.75 -0.98 -5.80
C SER A 36 -8.71 0.06 -6.20
N LEU A 37 -7.60 0.18 -5.45
CA LEU A 37 -6.54 1.14 -5.76
C LEU A 37 -5.73 0.70 -6.98
N GLU A 38 -5.37 1.65 -7.82
CA GLU A 38 -4.47 1.41 -8.96
C GLU A 38 -3.00 1.55 -8.55
N GLU A 39 -2.70 2.49 -7.67
CA GLU A 39 -1.35 2.78 -7.17
C GLU A 39 -1.34 3.06 -5.68
N VAL A 40 -0.23 2.73 -5.03
CA VAL A 40 0.02 2.98 -3.62
C VAL A 40 1.42 3.56 -3.41
N LEU A 41 1.55 4.42 -2.41
CA LEU A 41 2.86 4.80 -1.87
C LEU A 41 3.29 3.81 -0.80
N LEU A 42 4.50 3.27 -0.93
CA LEU A 42 5.09 2.36 0.03
C LEU A 42 6.38 2.94 0.62
N GLY A 43 6.40 3.13 1.94
CA GLY A 43 7.55 3.60 2.72
C GLY A 43 7.13 3.97 4.14
N GLU A 44 8.11 4.15 5.03
CA GLU A 44 7.85 4.53 6.44
C GLU A 44 7.28 5.95 6.57
N ALA A 45 7.61 6.83 5.62
CA ALA A 45 7.10 8.18 5.56
C ALA A 45 6.87 8.62 4.10
N PRO A 46 5.91 9.52 3.82
CA PRO A 46 5.57 9.91 2.45
C PRO A 46 6.73 10.47 1.63
N HIS A 47 7.67 11.16 2.28
CA HIS A 47 8.85 11.75 1.60
C HIS A 47 9.93 10.71 1.24
N GLN A 48 9.84 9.49 1.80
CA GLN A 48 10.72 8.36 1.50
C GLN A 48 9.99 7.25 0.72
N ALA A 49 8.68 7.42 0.49
CA ALA A 49 7.86 6.41 -0.14
C ALA A 49 8.11 6.35 -1.65
N ARG A 50 8.01 5.13 -2.19
CA ARG A 50 8.01 4.88 -3.64
C ARG A 50 6.61 4.49 -4.10
N THR A 51 6.25 4.90 -5.31
CA THR A 51 4.98 4.52 -5.93
C THR A 51 5.06 3.11 -6.50
N TYR A 52 4.06 2.29 -6.21
CA TYR A 52 3.89 0.95 -6.76
C TYR A 52 2.50 0.79 -7.34
N ARG A 53 2.39 0.07 -8.47
CA ARG A 53 1.11 -0.36 -9.02
C ARG A 53 0.57 -1.56 -8.24
N VAL A 54 -0.72 -1.57 -7.97
CA VAL A 54 -1.40 -2.71 -7.35
C VAL A 54 -1.69 -3.75 -8.43
N ILE A 55 -1.22 -4.98 -8.22
CA ILE A 55 -1.37 -6.10 -9.14
C ILE A 55 -2.40 -7.07 -8.53
N ARG A 56 -3.43 -7.45 -9.29
CA ARG A 56 -4.49 -8.37 -8.88
C ARG A 56 -4.12 -9.82 -9.21
#